data_AF-A0A7S2KXG1-F1
#
_entry.id   AF-A0A7S2KXG1-F1
#
_cell.length_a   1.000
_cell.length_b   1.000
_cell.length_c   1.000
_cell.angle_alpha   90.00
_cell.angle_beta   90.00
_cell.angle_gamma   90.00
#
_symmetry.space_group_name_H-M   'P 1'
#
loop_
_entity.id
_entity.type
_entity.pdbx_description
1 polymer ?
#
loop_
_entity_poly.entity_id
_entity_poly.type
_entity_poly.pdbx_seq_one_letter_code
_entity_poly.pdbx_strand_id
1 'polypeptide(L)'
;DDPKVANFDVLFQHDGSDSVRYAPYSANSGFYYVRANKRSQYLFTSLLYHSDLIITWDSHQQVLIQLLAEHSSLFGLNVKIFSRDTEYFPGGWQYHSRKDFMKKLIEGETDSYIFHMSWTENKDNKLLFLRQLGQWFVNEQCVGKNAEEILGGVEIQTGTPLFEPCCAAEALVSCHYKDKASVNSCKGKGENIDKYGRPFW
;
A
#
# COMPACT_ATOMS: atom_id res chain seq x y z
N ASP A 1 16.89 4.82 -17.73
CA ASP A 1 15.79 5.78 -17.97
C ASP A 1 15.21 5.60 -19.36
N ASP A 2 13.96 5.14 -19.47
CA ASP A 2 13.24 5.09 -20.73
C ASP A 2 12.79 6.53 -21.10
N PRO A 3 13.34 7.16 -22.16
CA PRO A 3 13.03 8.54 -22.53
C PRO A 3 11.55 8.78 -22.86
N LYS A 4 10.73 7.71 -22.94
CA LYS A 4 9.28 7.80 -23.16
C LYS A 4 8.47 8.17 -21.92
N VAL A 5 9.01 7.96 -20.70
CA VAL A 5 8.31 8.29 -19.44
C VAL A 5 8.10 9.80 -19.30
N ALA A 6 9.03 10.60 -19.83
CA ALA A 6 8.99 12.05 -19.76
C ALA A 6 7.87 12.72 -20.59
N ASN A 7 7.07 11.96 -21.34
CA ASN A 7 5.95 12.50 -22.12
C ASN A 7 4.59 12.36 -21.41
N PHE A 8 4.53 11.63 -20.30
CA PHE A 8 3.31 11.44 -19.53
C PHE A 8 3.09 12.56 -18.51
N ASP A 9 1.83 12.93 -18.35
CA ASP A 9 1.37 13.90 -17.36
C ASP A 9 1.19 13.22 -16.00
N VAL A 10 0.75 11.96 -16.00
CA VAL A 10 0.54 11.16 -14.80
C VAL A 10 0.99 9.71 -15.01
N LEU A 11 1.56 9.12 -13.97
CA LEU A 11 2.02 7.73 -13.96
C LEU A 11 1.50 7.01 -12.72
N PHE A 12 0.80 5.90 -12.90
CA PHE A 12 0.22 5.13 -11.81
C PHE A 12 0.79 3.72 -11.76
N GLN A 13 0.90 3.20 -10.54
CA GLN A 13 1.03 1.76 -10.32
C GLN A 13 -0.22 1.04 -10.85
N HIS A 14 -0.08 -0.19 -11.34
CA HIS A 14 -1.22 -1.04 -11.69
C HIS A 14 -1.81 -1.67 -10.42
N ASP A 15 -3.13 -1.63 -10.25
CA ASP A 15 -3.83 -2.19 -9.08
C ASP A 15 -3.70 -3.71 -9.01
N GLY A 16 -3.72 -4.36 -10.18
CA GLY A 16 -3.66 -5.81 -10.33
C GLY A 16 -5.04 -6.46 -10.40
N SER A 17 -6.10 -5.69 -10.16
CA SER A 17 -7.47 -6.05 -10.46
C SER A 17 -7.82 -5.75 -11.91
N ASP A 18 -8.36 -6.75 -12.61
CA ASP A 18 -8.91 -6.61 -13.98
C ASP A 18 -10.45 -6.45 -13.95
N SER A 19 -11.01 -6.10 -12.78
CA SER A 19 -12.46 -5.90 -12.64
C SER A 19 -12.94 -4.65 -13.37
N VAL A 20 -14.19 -4.69 -13.84
CA VAL A 20 -14.83 -3.57 -14.57
C VAL A 20 -14.82 -2.28 -13.76
N ARG A 21 -14.85 -2.37 -12.42
CA ARG A 21 -14.77 -1.24 -11.49
C ARG A 21 -13.54 -0.36 -11.71
N TYR A 22 -12.41 -0.95 -12.12
CA TYR A 22 -11.15 -0.24 -12.29
C TYR A 22 -10.74 -0.08 -13.75
N ALA A 23 -11.55 -0.55 -14.69
CA ALA A 23 -11.33 -0.35 -16.13
C ALA A 23 -11.52 1.14 -16.52
N PRO A 24 -10.87 1.63 -17.59
CA PRO A 24 -9.98 0.89 -18.48
C PRO A 24 -8.51 0.86 -18.02
N TYR A 25 -8.15 1.63 -17.00
CA TYR A 25 -6.73 1.82 -16.63
C TYR A 25 -6.21 0.86 -15.58
N SER A 26 -7.06 0.32 -14.72
CA SER A 26 -6.67 -0.43 -13.53
C SER A 26 -5.61 0.30 -12.71
N ALA A 27 -5.74 1.63 -12.61
CA ALA A 27 -4.79 2.48 -11.91
C ALA A 27 -4.93 2.33 -10.39
N ASN A 28 -3.82 2.15 -9.69
CA ASN A 28 -3.78 2.18 -8.23
C ASN A 28 -3.42 3.59 -7.75
N SER A 29 -4.25 4.18 -6.89
CA SER A 29 -3.98 5.52 -6.35
C SER A 29 -3.18 5.50 -5.04
N GLY A 30 -2.60 4.37 -4.64
CA GLY A 30 -1.73 4.28 -3.47
C GLY A 30 -0.33 4.84 -3.73
N PHE A 31 0.12 4.80 -4.99
CA PHE A 31 1.36 5.44 -5.41
C PHE A 31 1.28 5.87 -6.87
N TYR A 32 1.61 7.14 -7.12
CA TYR A 32 1.61 7.72 -8.47
C TYR A 32 2.48 8.97 -8.55
N TYR A 33 2.96 9.27 -9.76
CA TYR A 33 3.66 10.50 -10.10
C TYR A 33 2.74 11.42 -10.90
N VAL A 34 2.83 12.72 -10.61
CA VAL A 34 2.09 13.77 -11.31
C VAL A 34 3.06 14.85 -11.75
N ARG A 35 3.09 15.14 -13.04
CA ARG A 35 3.82 16.28 -13.58
C ARG A 35 3.10 17.56 -13.20
N ALA A 36 3.80 18.56 -12.70
CA ALA A 36 3.22 19.88 -12.47
C ALA A 36 2.94 20.60 -13.80
N ASN A 37 1.69 20.60 -14.26
CA ASN A 37 1.25 21.35 -15.44
C ASN A 37 -0.26 21.64 -15.40
N LYS A 38 -0.77 22.37 -16.39
CA LYS A 38 -2.19 22.77 -16.44
C LYS A 38 -3.16 21.57 -16.58
N ARG A 39 -2.76 20.50 -17.26
CA ARG A 39 -3.63 19.32 -17.48
C ARG A 39 -3.80 18.51 -16.20
N SER A 40 -2.70 18.23 -15.50
CA SER A 40 -2.74 17.54 -14.22
C SER A 40 -3.42 18.39 -13.15
N GLN A 41 -3.17 19.70 -13.10
CA GLN A 41 -3.89 20.61 -12.22
C GLN A 41 -5.39 20.52 -12.49
N TYR A 42 -5.81 20.54 -13.76
CA TYR A 42 -7.23 20.43 -14.10
C TYR A 42 -7.82 19.08 -13.68
N LEU A 43 -7.12 17.96 -13.88
CA LEU A 43 -7.54 16.64 -13.39
C LEU A 43 -7.81 16.66 -11.87
N PHE A 44 -6.86 17.14 -11.07
CA PHE A 44 -7.01 17.13 -9.62
C PHE A 44 -8.01 18.18 -9.12
N THR A 45 -8.18 19.31 -9.81
CA THR A 45 -9.27 20.24 -9.55
C THR A 45 -10.63 19.59 -9.82
N SER A 46 -10.81 18.88 -10.94
CA SER A 46 -12.03 18.12 -11.21
C SER A 46 -12.28 17.08 -10.11
N LEU A 47 -11.26 16.35 -9.69
CA LEU A 47 -11.39 15.34 -8.64
C LEU A 47 -11.84 15.94 -7.29
N LEU A 48 -11.34 17.12 -6.93
CA LEU A 48 -11.80 17.85 -5.74
C LEU A 48 -13.29 18.22 -5.82
N TYR A 49 -13.79 18.57 -7.01
CA TYR A 49 -15.20 18.89 -7.22
C TYR A 49 -16.11 17.65 -7.22
N HIS A 50 -15.58 16.44 -7.33
CA HIS A 50 -16.34 15.18 -7.27
C HIS A 50 -16.28 14.52 -5.87
N SER A 51 -16.18 15.33 -4.81
CA SER A 51 -16.10 14.82 -3.44
C SER A 51 -17.35 14.03 -3.01
N ASP A 52 -18.51 14.41 -3.54
CA ASP A 52 -19.78 13.70 -3.37
C ASP A 52 -19.71 12.26 -3.91
N LEU A 53 -19.14 12.08 -5.11
CA LEU A 53 -18.92 10.75 -5.68
C LEU A 53 -17.90 9.95 -4.86
N ILE A 54 -16.81 10.58 -4.40
CA ILE A 54 -15.80 9.89 -3.58
C ILE A 54 -16.45 9.34 -2.30
N ILE A 55 -17.29 10.14 -1.63
CA ILE A 55 -18.04 9.74 -0.44
C ILE A 55 -19.04 8.63 -0.79
N THR A 56 -19.78 8.76 -1.88
CA THR A 56 -20.80 7.78 -2.29
C THR A 56 -20.20 6.41 -2.63
N TRP A 57 -19.02 6.39 -3.27
CA TRP A 57 -18.34 5.17 -3.68
C TRP A 57 -17.34 4.65 -2.64
N ASP A 58 -17.15 5.38 -1.55
CA ASP A 58 -16.10 5.15 -0.53
C ASP A 58 -14.73 4.87 -1.16
N SER A 59 -14.43 5.56 -2.27
CA SER A 59 -13.25 5.27 -3.09
C SER A 59 -12.83 6.43 -3.97
N HIS A 60 -11.76 7.10 -3.56
CA HIS A 60 -11.07 8.06 -4.40
C HIS A 60 -10.51 7.43 -5.69
N GLN A 61 -9.96 6.21 -5.61
CA GLN A 61 -9.36 5.52 -6.76
C GLN A 61 -10.35 5.33 -7.91
N GLN A 62 -11.59 4.93 -7.59
CA GLN A 62 -12.61 4.68 -8.60
C GLN A 62 -13.00 5.96 -9.35
N VAL A 63 -13.25 7.05 -8.62
CA VAL A 63 -13.57 8.36 -9.23
C VAL A 63 -12.39 8.88 -10.04
N LEU A 64 -11.16 8.72 -9.53
CA LEU A 64 -9.96 9.12 -10.24
C LEU A 64 -9.80 8.38 -11.59
N ILE A 65 -10.04 7.07 -11.64
CA ILE A 65 -9.94 6.30 -12.89
C ILE A 65 -10.92 6.80 -13.95
N GLN A 66 -12.16 7.12 -13.54
CA GLN A 66 -13.13 7.71 -14.45
C GLN A 66 -12.61 9.04 -15.00
N LEU A 67 -12.11 9.93 -14.14
CA LEU A 67 -11.57 11.23 -14.54
C LEU A 67 -10.31 11.10 -15.40
N LEU A 68 -9.46 10.08 -15.18
CA LEU A 68 -8.34 9.80 -16.05
C LEU A 68 -8.81 9.52 -17.48
N ALA A 69 -9.87 8.73 -17.65
CA ALA A 69 -10.41 8.39 -18.97
C ALA A 69 -11.02 9.60 -19.66
N GLU A 70 -11.82 10.37 -18.92
CA GLU A 70 -12.41 11.61 -19.40
C GLU A 70 -11.34 12.64 -19.81
N HIS A 71 -10.37 12.91 -18.93
CA HIS A 71 -9.34 13.91 -19.18
C HIS A 71 -8.35 13.50 -20.26
N SER A 72 -8.09 12.19 -20.41
CA SER A 72 -7.27 11.70 -21.52
C SER A 72 -7.97 11.93 -22.86
N SER A 73 -9.26 11.63 -22.94
CA SER A 73 -10.07 11.78 -24.16
C SER A 73 -10.36 13.24 -24.53
N LEU A 74 -10.79 14.06 -23.56
CA LEU A 74 -11.30 15.41 -23.81
C LEU A 74 -10.24 16.51 -23.72
N PHE A 75 -9.23 16.33 -22.85
CA PHE A 75 -8.28 17.39 -22.50
C PHE A 75 -6.83 17.04 -22.85
N GLY A 76 -6.61 15.90 -23.51
CA GLY A 76 -5.30 15.44 -23.97
C GLY A 76 -4.33 15.12 -22.83
N LEU A 77 -4.84 14.66 -21.68
CA LEU A 77 -4.02 14.17 -20.58
C LEU A 77 -3.31 12.88 -21.00
N ASN A 78 -1.98 12.88 -20.92
CA ASN A 78 -1.17 11.69 -21.20
C ASN A 78 -1.04 10.83 -19.93
N VAL A 79 -1.73 9.68 -19.92
CA VAL A 79 -1.77 8.75 -18.79
C VAL A 79 -0.87 7.54 -19.07
N LYS A 80 0.00 7.18 -18.13
CA LYS A 80 0.74 5.92 -18.14
C LYS A 80 0.36 5.08 -16.92
N ILE A 81 0.04 3.82 -17.17
CA ILE A 81 -0.02 2.80 -16.12
C ILE A 81 1.21 1.92 -16.29
N PHE A 82 1.95 1.70 -15.21
CA PHE A 82 3.04 0.74 -15.20
C PHE A 82 2.47 -0.67 -15.41
N SER A 83 3.26 -1.60 -15.97
CA SER A 83 2.77 -2.97 -16.16
C SER A 83 2.47 -3.61 -14.81
N ARG A 84 1.43 -4.44 -14.71
CA ARG A 84 1.20 -5.28 -13.52
C ARG A 84 2.41 -6.15 -13.18
N ASP A 85 3.14 -6.58 -14.21
CA ASP A 85 4.25 -7.52 -14.07
C ASP A 85 5.58 -6.84 -13.74
N THR A 86 5.62 -5.50 -13.62
CA THR A 86 6.82 -4.82 -13.14
C THR A 86 7.02 -5.07 -11.63
N GLU A 87 8.27 -5.32 -11.26
CA GLU A 87 8.67 -5.52 -9.86
C GLU A 87 9.11 -4.21 -9.18
N TYR A 88 9.09 -3.07 -9.89
CA TYR A 88 9.46 -1.76 -9.35
C TYR A 88 8.46 -1.22 -8.32
N PHE A 89 7.17 -1.48 -8.53
CA PHE A 89 6.06 -0.96 -7.71
C PHE A 89 5.07 -2.08 -7.36
N PRO A 90 5.49 -3.08 -6.55
CA PRO A 90 4.63 -4.18 -6.13
C PRO A 90 3.44 -3.71 -5.28
N GLY A 91 2.31 -4.37 -5.48
CA GLY A 91 1.04 -4.10 -4.80
C GLY A 91 0.42 -5.33 -4.14
N GLY A 92 -0.88 -5.23 -3.83
CA GLY A 92 -1.68 -6.32 -3.28
C GLY A 92 -1.68 -7.59 -4.14
N TRP A 93 -1.67 -7.46 -5.47
CA TRP A 93 -1.60 -8.63 -6.37
C TRP A 93 -0.31 -9.43 -6.16
N GLN A 94 0.85 -8.76 -6.17
CA GLN A 94 2.14 -9.40 -5.91
C GLN A 94 2.15 -10.04 -4.51
N TYR A 95 1.68 -9.32 -3.49
CA TYR A 95 1.65 -9.81 -2.11
C TYR A 95 0.79 -11.07 -1.93
N HIS A 96 -0.41 -11.08 -2.49
CA HIS A 96 -1.36 -12.17 -2.27
C HIS A 96 -1.24 -13.32 -3.28
N SER A 97 -0.70 -13.07 -4.48
CA SER A 97 -0.71 -14.05 -5.58
C SER A 97 0.67 -14.55 -5.97
N ARG A 98 1.75 -13.82 -5.68
CA ARG A 98 3.11 -14.11 -6.16
C ARG A 98 4.05 -14.44 -5.01
N LYS A 99 3.98 -15.70 -4.54
CA LYS A 99 4.84 -16.19 -3.46
C LYS A 99 6.33 -16.17 -3.83
N ASP A 100 6.65 -16.45 -5.08
CA ASP A 100 7.98 -16.38 -5.65
C ASP A 100 8.58 -14.97 -5.53
N PHE A 101 7.79 -13.95 -5.89
CA PHE A 101 8.17 -12.55 -5.74
C PHE A 101 8.36 -12.19 -4.27
N MET A 102 7.42 -12.56 -3.39
CA MET A 102 7.52 -12.20 -1.97
C MET A 102 8.72 -12.83 -1.26
N LYS A 103 9.18 -14.02 -1.69
CA LYS A 103 10.43 -14.61 -1.17
C LYS A 103 11.64 -13.75 -1.53
N LYS A 104 11.78 -13.39 -2.81
CA LYS A 104 12.82 -12.47 -3.28
C LYS A 104 12.76 -11.12 -2.57
N LEU A 105 11.57 -10.55 -2.38
CA LEU A 105 11.40 -9.27 -1.71
C LEU A 105 11.89 -9.34 -0.26
N ILE A 106 11.59 -10.42 0.45
CA ILE A 106 12.04 -10.66 1.83
C ILE A 106 13.57 -10.87 1.89
N GLU A 107 14.13 -11.55 0.89
CA GLU A 107 15.57 -11.80 0.76
C GLU A 107 16.35 -10.56 0.29
N GLY A 108 15.65 -9.48 -0.09
CA GLY A 108 16.26 -8.24 -0.60
C GLY A 108 16.77 -8.37 -2.04
N GLU A 109 16.24 -9.33 -2.81
CA GLU A 109 16.66 -9.67 -4.18
C GLU A 109 15.82 -8.99 -5.27
N THR A 110 14.93 -8.05 -4.91
CA THR A 110 14.13 -7.30 -5.88
C THR A 110 14.66 -5.88 -6.06
N ASP A 111 14.35 -5.27 -7.20
CA ASP A 111 14.61 -3.86 -7.51
C ASP A 111 13.40 -2.96 -7.17
N SER A 112 12.58 -3.40 -6.21
CA SER A 112 11.36 -2.70 -5.81
C SER A 112 11.70 -1.39 -5.09
N TYR A 113 11.14 -0.27 -5.55
CA TYR A 113 11.31 1.02 -4.90
C TYR A 113 10.35 1.19 -3.71
N ILE A 114 9.11 0.76 -3.88
CA ILE A 114 8.03 0.92 -2.90
C ILE A 114 7.17 -0.34 -2.91
N PHE A 115 6.85 -0.86 -1.74
CA PHE A 115 5.87 -1.93 -1.57
C PHE A 115 4.56 -1.41 -0.99
N HIS A 116 3.50 -1.44 -1.79
CA HIS A 116 2.16 -1.04 -1.37
C HIS A 116 1.33 -2.27 -0.98
N MET A 117 1.25 -2.58 0.32
CA MET A 117 0.41 -3.66 0.83
C MET A 117 -1.09 -3.25 0.81
N SER A 118 -1.71 -3.36 -0.37
CA SER A 118 -3.14 -3.18 -0.59
C SER A 118 -3.91 -4.50 -0.47
N TRP A 119 -5.24 -4.43 -0.51
CA TRP A 119 -6.17 -5.57 -0.42
C TRP A 119 -6.20 -6.28 0.95
N THR A 120 -5.87 -5.55 2.01
CA THR A 120 -6.11 -5.95 3.40
C THR A 120 -7.52 -5.52 3.82
N GLU A 121 -8.18 -6.30 4.67
CA GLU A 121 -9.57 -6.02 5.09
C GLU A 121 -9.71 -4.68 5.82
N ASN A 122 -8.78 -4.37 6.71
CA ASN A 122 -8.77 -3.14 7.51
C ASN A 122 -7.37 -2.90 8.11
N LYS A 123 -7.23 -1.82 8.90
CA LYS A 123 -5.99 -1.45 9.57
C LYS A 123 -5.47 -2.55 10.49
N ASP A 124 -6.34 -3.16 11.29
CA ASP A 124 -5.94 -4.16 12.28
C ASP A 124 -5.41 -5.42 11.60
N ASN A 125 -6.08 -5.88 10.55
CA ASN A 125 -5.62 -6.98 9.71
C ASN A 125 -4.28 -6.66 9.02
N LYS A 126 -4.10 -5.43 8.53
CA LYS A 126 -2.84 -4.97 7.93
C LYS A 126 -1.66 -5.01 8.91
N LEU A 127 -1.89 -4.67 10.18
CA LEU A 127 -0.86 -4.73 11.21
C LEU A 127 -0.35 -6.17 11.42
N LEU A 128 -1.23 -7.17 11.35
CA LEU A 128 -0.83 -8.58 11.47
C LEU A 128 0.12 -9.00 10.35
N PHE A 129 -0.14 -8.54 9.11
CA PHE A 129 0.77 -8.78 7.98
C PHE A 129 2.10 -8.06 8.15
N LEU A 130 2.10 -6.81 8.62
CA LEU A 130 3.34 -6.05 8.86
C LEU A 130 4.22 -6.72 9.92
N ARG A 131 3.63 -7.20 11.02
CA ARG A 131 4.36 -7.99 12.03
C ARG A 131 4.94 -9.26 11.42
N GLN A 132 4.16 -9.97 10.63
CA GLN A 132 4.59 -11.22 10.00
C GLN A 132 5.71 -11.01 8.97
N LEU A 133 5.74 -9.87 8.28
CA LEU A 133 6.82 -9.47 7.36
C LEU A 133 8.05 -8.86 8.06
N GLY A 134 8.04 -8.72 9.39
CA GLY A 134 9.12 -8.04 10.11
C GLY A 134 9.23 -6.55 9.81
N GLN A 135 8.09 -5.89 9.60
CA GLN A 135 7.98 -4.46 9.33
C GLN A 135 7.28 -3.69 10.47
N TRP A 136 7.27 -4.27 11.67
CA TRP A 136 6.64 -3.70 12.86
C TRP A 136 7.65 -3.51 13.97
N PHE A 137 7.76 -2.29 14.50
CA PHE A 137 8.78 -1.90 15.49
C PHE A 137 8.18 -1.23 16.73
N VAL A 138 6.84 -1.26 16.88
CA VAL A 138 6.16 -0.60 17.99
C VAL A 138 5.73 -1.62 19.03
N ASN A 139 6.19 -1.46 20.27
CA ASN A 139 5.82 -2.32 21.39
C ASN A 139 4.31 -2.24 21.68
N GLU A 140 3.68 -3.39 21.97
CA GLU A 140 2.23 -3.48 22.23
C GLU A 140 1.76 -2.51 23.31
N GLN A 141 2.60 -2.25 24.31
CA GLN A 141 2.27 -1.35 25.41
C GLN A 141 1.97 0.10 24.96
N CYS A 142 2.39 0.49 23.76
CA CYS A 142 2.16 1.82 23.19
C CYS A 142 1.07 1.88 22.12
N VAL A 143 0.54 0.74 21.67
CA VAL A 143 -0.44 0.71 20.58
C VAL A 143 -1.78 1.24 21.07
N GLY A 144 -2.28 2.29 20.41
CA GLY A 144 -3.59 2.88 20.72
C GLY A 144 -3.64 3.68 22.02
N LYS A 145 -2.49 3.96 22.64
CA LYS A 145 -2.38 4.73 23.88
C LYS A 145 -1.91 6.14 23.63
N ASN A 146 -2.33 7.06 24.49
CA ASN A 146 -1.79 8.42 24.50
C ASN A 146 -0.44 8.48 25.25
N ALA A 147 0.26 9.60 25.16
CA ALA A 147 1.58 9.78 25.78
C ALA A 147 1.53 9.66 27.31
N GLU A 148 0.47 10.13 27.96
CA GLU A 148 0.32 10.08 29.42
C GLU A 148 0.19 8.65 29.93
N GLU A 149 -0.58 7.81 29.23
CA GLU A 149 -0.75 6.40 29.52
C GLU A 149 0.53 5.59 29.33
N ILE A 150 1.34 5.96 28.34
CA ILE A 150 2.63 5.32 28.06
C ILE A 150 3.66 5.66 29.15
N LEU A 151 3.67 6.91 29.59
CA LEU A 151 4.62 7.43 30.58
C LEU A 151 4.16 7.23 32.03
N GLY A 152 3.04 6.54 32.26
CA GLY A 152 2.56 6.18 33.59
C GLY A 152 2.04 7.35 34.42
N GLY A 153 1.49 8.39 33.77
CA GLY A 153 0.91 9.56 34.46
C GLY A 153 1.92 10.50 35.11
N VAL A 154 3.21 10.38 34.78
CA VAL A 154 4.24 11.35 35.20
C VAL A 154 4.01 12.66 34.42
N GLU A 155 4.15 13.79 35.10
CA GLU A 155 4.04 15.13 34.50
C GLU A 155 4.95 15.20 33.25
N ILE A 156 4.34 15.27 32.06
CA ILE A 156 5.07 15.23 30.80
C ILE A 156 5.86 16.52 30.69
N GLN A 157 7.16 16.46 30.99
CA GLN A 157 8.07 17.53 30.61
C GLN A 157 8.10 17.61 29.08
N THR A 158 7.98 18.82 28.54
CA THR A 158 8.08 19.08 27.11
C THR A 158 9.40 18.51 26.58
N GLY A 159 9.31 17.44 25.78
CA GLY A 159 10.48 16.79 25.17
C GLY A 159 10.81 15.39 25.66
N THR A 160 10.02 14.78 26.58
CA THR A 160 10.23 13.37 26.96
C THR A 160 10.09 12.45 25.74
N PRO A 161 11.14 11.71 25.34
CA PRO A 161 11.10 10.89 24.14
C PRO A 161 10.26 9.62 24.35
N LEU A 162 9.26 9.41 23.50
CA LEU A 162 8.45 8.18 23.47
C LEU A 162 9.16 7.02 22.76
N PHE A 163 10.31 7.28 22.13
CA PHE A 163 11.06 6.27 21.38
C PHE A 163 11.51 5.11 22.28
N GLU A 164 12.12 5.39 23.43
CA GLU A 164 12.65 4.35 24.32
C GLU A 164 11.59 3.34 24.80
N PRO A 165 10.41 3.77 25.30
CA PRO A 165 9.38 2.81 25.72
C PRO A 165 8.63 2.16 24.55
N CYS A 166 8.53 2.81 23.39
CA CYS A 166 7.64 2.37 22.32
C CYS A 166 8.33 1.70 21.14
N CYS A 167 9.59 1.96 20.89
CA CYS A 167 10.27 1.48 19.70
C CYS A 167 11.24 0.35 20.03
N ALA A 168 11.15 -0.73 19.26
CA ALA A 168 12.12 -1.82 19.29
C ALA A 168 13.21 -1.58 18.24
N ALA A 169 14.45 -1.94 18.56
CA ALA A 169 15.56 -1.88 17.61
C ALA A 169 15.46 -2.96 16.52
N GLU A 170 14.88 -4.12 16.87
CA GLU A 170 14.58 -5.21 15.95
C GLU A 170 13.08 -5.32 15.68
N ALA A 171 12.72 -5.89 14.54
CA ALA A 171 11.32 -6.08 14.19
C ALA A 171 10.63 -7.06 15.15
N LEU A 172 9.45 -6.69 15.63
CA LEU A 172 8.58 -7.51 16.46
C LEU A 172 7.78 -8.46 15.55
N VAL A 173 8.34 -9.64 15.31
CA VAL A 173 7.78 -10.65 14.39
C VAL A 173 6.81 -11.59 15.10
N SER A 174 5.62 -11.76 14.53
CA SER A 174 4.64 -12.77 14.97
C SER A 174 3.96 -13.44 13.78
N CYS A 175 3.69 -14.74 13.93
CA CYS A 175 2.99 -15.53 12.91
C CYS A 175 1.48 -15.48 13.13
N HIS A 176 0.75 -15.09 12.09
CA HIS A 176 -0.71 -14.98 12.10
C HIS A 176 -1.35 -15.86 11.03
N TYR A 177 -0.75 -15.88 9.84
CA TYR A 177 -1.29 -16.56 8.67
C TYR A 177 -0.23 -17.41 7.98
N LYS A 178 -0.41 -18.75 8.02
CA LYS A 178 0.59 -19.68 7.48
C LYS A 178 0.66 -19.71 5.95
N ASP A 179 -0.39 -19.23 5.29
CA ASP A 179 -0.54 -19.17 3.83
C ASP A 179 -0.11 -17.83 3.20
N LYS A 180 0.22 -16.83 4.02
CA LYS A 180 0.70 -15.51 3.58
C LYS A 180 2.19 -15.32 3.81
N ALA A 181 2.76 -14.34 3.11
CA ALA A 181 4.18 -14.04 3.18
C ALA A 181 4.62 -13.72 4.61
N SER A 182 5.79 -14.22 4.99
CA SER A 182 6.36 -14.05 6.34
C SER A 182 7.86 -14.09 6.30
N VAL A 183 8.55 -13.27 7.11
CA VAL A 183 10.02 -13.29 7.18
C VAL A 183 10.56 -14.59 7.76
N ASN A 184 9.81 -15.20 8.68
CA ASN A 184 10.12 -16.49 9.30
C ASN A 184 9.11 -17.56 8.91
N SER A 185 9.51 -18.84 8.94
CA SER A 185 8.57 -19.94 8.71
C SER A 185 7.48 -20.00 9.77
N CYS A 186 6.21 -19.84 9.34
CA CYS A 186 5.04 -20.01 10.19
C CYS A 186 4.49 -21.44 10.17
N LYS A 187 5.35 -22.45 9.94
CA LYS A 187 4.93 -23.85 9.92
C LYS A 187 4.32 -24.26 11.26
N GLY A 188 3.06 -24.73 11.23
CA GLY A 188 2.33 -25.15 12.42
C GLY A 188 1.84 -24.01 13.32
N LYS A 189 2.02 -22.74 12.92
CA LYS A 189 1.56 -21.55 13.65
C LYS A 189 0.66 -20.70 12.75
N GLY A 190 -0.44 -20.19 13.29
CA GLY A 190 -1.39 -19.37 12.54
C GLY A 190 -2.39 -20.16 11.70
N GLU A 191 -3.46 -19.48 11.33
CA GLU A 191 -4.56 -20.04 10.54
C GLU A 191 -4.32 -19.78 9.04
N ASN A 192 -5.10 -20.42 8.18
CA ASN A 192 -5.18 -19.97 6.78
C ASN A 192 -6.19 -18.86 6.70
N ILE A 193 -5.84 -17.73 6.07
CA ILE A 193 -6.81 -16.68 5.77
C ILE A 193 -7.49 -16.94 4.42
N ASP A 194 -6.77 -17.55 3.46
CA ASP A 194 -7.34 -17.90 2.17
C ASP A 194 -8.03 -19.25 2.23
N LYS A 195 -9.21 -19.33 1.60
CA LYS A 195 -9.91 -20.60 1.40
C LYS A 195 -9.03 -21.50 0.53
N TYR A 196 -8.51 -22.57 1.13
CA TYR A 196 -7.53 -23.51 0.55
C TYR A 196 -6.11 -22.93 0.35
N GLY A 197 -5.73 -21.92 1.15
CA GLY A 197 -4.39 -21.37 1.18
C GLY A 197 -3.32 -22.44 1.39
N ARG A 198 -2.36 -22.51 0.46
CA ARG A 198 -1.15 -23.33 0.64
C ARG A 198 -0.19 -22.60 1.57
N PRO A 199 0.66 -23.30 2.35
CA PRO A 199 1.72 -22.66 3.12
C PRO A 199 2.60 -21.75 2.25
N PHE A 200 3.06 -20.63 2.80
CA PHE A 200 3.98 -19.73 2.10
C PHE A 200 5.39 -20.33 1.98
N TRP A 201 5.90 -20.88 3.08
CA TRP A 201 7.16 -21.61 3.18
C TRP A 201 6.97 -23.11 2.91
#